data_AF-A0A6V7KF34-F1
#
_entry.id   AF-A0A6V7KF34-F1
#
_cell.length_a   1.000
_cell.length_b   1.000
_cell.length_c   1.000
_cell.angle_alpha   90.00
_cell.angle_beta   90.00
_cell.angle_gamma   90.00
#
_symmetry.space_group_name_H-M   'P 1'
#
loop_
_entity.id
_entity.type
_entity.pdbx_description
1 polymer ?
#
loop_
_entity_poly.entity_id
_entity_poly.type
_entity_poly.pdbx_seq_one_letter_code
_entity_poly.pdbx_strand_id
1 'polypeptide(L)' 'EKPHVCMVCNKGFSTSSSLNTHKRIHSGEKPHQCLVCGKKFTASSNLYYHRMTHIK' A
#
# COMPACT_ATOMS: atom_id res chain seq x y z
N GLU A 1 5.61 -8.50 -19.02
CA GLU A 1 6.23 -7.16 -19.14
C GLU A 1 5.73 -6.25 -18.01
N LYS A 2 6.41 -5.14 -17.71
CA LYS A 2 6.05 -4.20 -16.63
C LYS A 2 5.69 -2.83 -17.21
N PRO A 3 4.50 -2.68 -17.82
CA PRO A 3 4.14 -1.45 -18.54
C PRO A 3 3.91 -0.25 -17.60
N HIS A 4 3.72 -0.48 -16.30
CA HIS A 4 3.44 0.58 -15.34
C HIS A 4 4.71 0.97 -14.58
N VAL A 5 5.30 2.12 -14.92
CA VAL A 5 6.57 2.56 -14.33
C VAL A 5 6.33 3.75 -13.40
N CYS A 6 7.00 3.74 -12.25
CA CYS A 6 7.04 4.89 -11.36
C CYS A 6 8.03 5.93 -11.89
N MET A 7 7.56 7.13 -12.21
CA MET A 7 8.40 8.21 -12.73
C MET A 7 9.38 8.80 -11.69
N VAL A 8 9.18 8.52 -10.39
CA VAL A 8 10.04 9.05 -9.31
C VAL A 8 11.29 8.18 -9.13
N CYS A 9 11.16 6.86 -9.21
CA CYS A 9 12.25 5.92 -8.93
C CYS A 9 12.48 4.87 -10.03
N ASN A 10 11.82 5.03 -11.19
CA ASN A 10 11.86 4.14 -12.35
C ASN A 10 11.52 2.67 -12.07
N LYS A 11 10.86 2.37 -10.94
CA LYS A 11 10.44 1.01 -10.61
C LYS A 11 9.25 0.58 -11.47
N GLY A 12 9.39 -0.56 -12.16
CA GLY A 12 8.34 -1.15 -12.99
C GLY A 12 7.41 -2.10 -12.23
N PHE A 13 6.14 -2.06 -12.60
CA PHE A 13 5.03 -2.83 -12.03
C PHE A 13 4.22 -3.51 -13.13
N SER A 14 3.68 -4.69 -12.80
CA SER A 14 2.85 -5.47 -13.73
C SER A 14 1.40 -4.96 -13.81
N THR A 15 0.95 -4.17 -12.83
CA THR A 15 -0.43 -3.64 -12.77
C THR A 15 -0.47 -2.18 -12.35
N SER A 16 -1.47 -1.44 -12.84
CA SER A 16 -1.68 -0.04 -12.44
C SER A 16 -1.99 0.12 -10.95
N SER A 17 -2.72 -0.82 -10.35
CA SER A 17 -3.06 -0.80 -8.92
C SER A 17 -1.82 -0.94 -8.02
N SER A 18 -0.85 -1.78 -8.41
CA SER A 18 0.41 -1.92 -7.68
C SER A 18 1.29 -0.67 -7.82
N LEU A 19 1.33 -0.06 -9.01
CA LEU A 19 1.98 1.25 -9.20
C LEU A 19 1.31 2.33 -8.35
N ASN A 20 -0.02 2.41 -8.34
CA ASN A 20 -0.74 3.44 -7.57
C ASN A 20 -0.50 3.30 -6.06
N THR A 21 -0.55 2.07 -5.55
CA THR A 21 -0.20 1.78 -4.15
C THR A 21 1.26 2.10 -3.86
N HIS A 22 2.16 1.84 -4.80
CA HIS A 22 3.56 2.24 -4.67
C HIS A 22 3.73 3.77 -4.63
N LYS A 23 2.99 4.55 -5.42
CA LYS A 23 3.11 6.03 -5.36
C LYS A 23 2.88 6.59 -3.94
N ARG A 24 2.09 5.92 -3.12
CA ARG A 24 1.86 6.28 -1.70
C ARG A 24 3.11 6.20 -0.83
N ILE A 25 4.15 5.45 -1.22
CA ILE A 25 5.42 5.43 -0.49
C ILE A 25 6.18 6.74 -0.63
N HIS A 26 5.98 7.45 -1.74
CA HIS A 26 6.61 8.74 -2.00
C HIS A 26 5.83 9.88 -1.35
N SER A 27 4.49 9.82 -1.37
CA SER A 27 3.65 10.83 -0.70
C SER A 27 3.53 10.64 0.82
N GLY A 28 3.88 9.46 1.34
CA GLY A 28 3.66 9.10 2.74
C GLY A 28 2.19 8.83 3.10
N GLU A 29 1.29 8.84 2.11
CA GLU A 29 -0.14 8.64 2.34
C GLU A 29 -0.44 7.22 2.83
N LYS A 30 -1.14 7.14 3.96
CA LYS A 30 -1.59 5.88 4.54
C LYS A 30 -3.10 5.95 4.80
N PRO A 31 -3.93 5.78 3.75
CA PRO A 31 -5.37 5.98 3.86
C PRO A 31 -6.06 4.89 4.70
N HIS A 32 -5.41 3.74 4.89
CA HIS A 32 -6.01 2.59 5.57
C HIS A 32 -5.62 2.58 7.04
N GLN A 33 -6.52 2.99 7.93
CA GLN A 33 -6.27 3.00 9.37
C GLN A 33 -6.88 1.78 10.07
N CYS A 34 -6.12 1.17 10.97
CA CYS A 34 -6.64 0.22 11.92
C CYS A 34 -7.39 0.95 13.03
N LEU A 35 -8.68 0.63 13.20
CA LEU A 35 -9.51 1.26 14.22
C LEU A 35 -9.24 0.73 15.63
N VAL A 36 -8.57 -0.42 15.76
CA VAL A 36 -8.22 -1.02 17.06
C VAL A 36 -7.01 -0.32 17.68
N CYS A 37 -5.93 -0.14 16.91
CA CYS A 37 -4.65 0.39 17.44
C CYS A 37 -4.18 1.68 16.78
N GLY A 38 -4.95 2.26 15.85
CA GLY A 38 -4.61 3.49 15.14
C GLY A 38 -3.52 3.37 14.06
N LYS A 39 -2.91 2.18 13.88
CA LYS A 39 -1.83 1.98 12.91
C LYS A 39 -2.32 2.17 11.47
N LYS A 40 -1.59 2.95 10.67
CA LYS A 40 -1.95 3.27 9.28
C LYS A 40 -1.14 2.47 8.26
N PHE A 41 -1.77 2.11 7.14
CA PHE A 41 -1.23 1.26 6.07
C PHE A 41 -1.43 1.92 4.69
N THR A 42 -0.52 1.62 3.77
CA THR A 42 -0.56 2.11 2.38
C THR A 42 -1.50 1.28 1.49
N ALA A 43 -1.80 0.04 1.87
CA ALA A 43 -2.64 -0.90 1.13
C ALA A 43 -3.72 -1.52 2.03
N SER A 44 -4.89 -1.79 1.46
CA SER A 44 -6.02 -2.43 2.16
C SER A 44 -5.72 -3.87 2.56
N SER A 45 -5.02 -4.64 1.70
CA SER A 45 -4.58 -6.01 2.01
C SER A 45 -3.68 -6.06 3.24
N ASN A 46 -2.75 -5.10 3.39
CA ASN A 46 -1.89 -5.01 4.57
C ASN A 46 -2.69 -4.72 5.85
N LEU A 47 -3.70 -3.84 5.76
CA LEU A 47 -4.60 -3.60 6.88
C LEU A 47 -5.41 -4.86 7.23
N TYR A 48 -5.88 -5.61 6.23
CA TYR A 48 -6.63 -6.85 6.44
C TYR A 48 -5.79 -7.88 7.21
N TYR A 49 -4.58 -8.18 6.75
CA TYR A 49 -3.68 -9.10 7.46
C TYR A 49 -3.32 -8.60 8.87
N HIS A 50 -3.11 -7.29 9.01
CA HIS A 50 -2.88 -6.70 10.32
C HIS A 50 -4.08 -6.86 11.26
N ARG A 51 -5.32 -6.70 10.78
CA ARG A 51 -6.50 -6.89 11.62
C ARG A 51 -6.58 -8.29 12.21
N MET A 52 -6.11 -9.30 11.48
CA MET A 52 -6.05 -10.67 11.97
C MET A 52 -5.11 -10.84 13.18
N THR A 53 -4.13 -9.94 13.38
CA THR A 53 -3.25 -9.98 14.56
C THR A 53 -3.93 -9.50 15.83
N HIS A 54 -5.11 -8.88 15.75
CA HIS A 54 -5.89 -8.45 16.92
C HIS A 54 -6.96 -9.47 17.33
N ILE A 55 -7.22 -10.47 16.49
CA ILE A 55 -8.22 -11.52 16.72
C ILE A 55 -7.56 -12.76 17.36
N LYS A 56 -6.23 -12.80 17.34
CA LYS A 56 -5.41 -13.78 18.06
C LYS A 56 -5.10 -13.25 19.47
#